data_AF-A0A0H5R254-F1
#
_entry.id   AF-A0A0H5R254-F1
#
_cell.length_a   1.000
_cell.length_b   1.000
_cell.length_c   1.000
_cell.angle_alpha   90.00
_cell.angle_beta   90.00
_cell.angle_gamma   90.00
#
_symmetry.space_group_name_H-M   'P 1'
#
loop_
_entity.id
_entity.type
_entity.pdbx_description
1 polymer ?
#
loop_
_entity_poly.entity_id
_entity_poly.type
_entity_poly.pdbx_seq_one_letter_code
_entity_poly.pdbx_strand_id
1 'polypeptide(L)'
;MWNEEYQAIDNISLVTLGEIIVSMSGVPREVLRWLQSLDLSYSVKNPRRDLSNGFLVAEIFSRYYAHDVSMHSFDNSFGQKRKVDNWNCLERFFKRASIPITRPVIDRVLVAEPGAAVLLLKKIYTFLTAKRIPT
;
A
#
# COMPACT_ATOMS: atom_id res chain seq x y z
N MET A 1 29.90 10.88 -27.43
CA MET A 1 28.49 11.33 -27.41
C MET A 1 27.59 10.15 -26.99
N TRP A 2 27.96 9.42 -25.93
CA TRP A 2 27.37 8.13 -25.53
C TRP A 2 27.18 8.03 -23.99
N ASN A 3 26.95 9.13 -23.28
CA ASN A 3 27.14 9.14 -21.82
C ASN A 3 25.88 9.39 -20.97
N GLU A 4 24.74 9.77 -21.54
CA GLU A 4 23.55 10.11 -20.73
C GLU A 4 22.48 9.00 -20.75
N GLU A 5 22.19 8.40 -21.91
CA GLU A 5 21.17 7.34 -22.02
C GLU A 5 21.54 6.06 -21.25
N TYR A 6 22.80 5.63 -21.30
CA TYR A 6 23.27 4.44 -20.57
C TYR A 6 23.22 4.63 -19.05
N GLN A 7 23.60 5.81 -18.55
CA GLN A 7 23.53 6.14 -17.12
C GLN A 7 22.09 6.19 -16.61
N ALA A 8 21.14 6.63 -17.44
CA ALA A 8 19.72 6.60 -17.08
C ALA A 8 19.19 5.16 -16.96
N ILE A 9 19.56 4.26 -17.88
CA ILE A 9 19.13 2.85 -17.88
C ILE A 9 19.68 2.10 -16.66
N ASP A 10 20.95 2.32 -16.30
CA ASP A 10 21.56 1.71 -15.11
C ASP A 10 20.89 2.21 -13.83
N ASN A 11 20.63 3.52 -13.72
CA ASN A 11 19.91 4.07 -12.58
C ASN A 11 18.47 3.55 -12.48
N ILE A 12 17.74 3.42 -13.60
CA ILE A 12 16.38 2.83 -13.61
C ILE A 12 16.42 1.37 -13.17
N SER A 13 17.40 0.60 -13.64
CA SER A 13 17.57 -0.81 -13.27
C SER A 13 17.92 -0.97 -11.79
N LEU A 14 18.82 -0.14 -11.26
CA LEU A 14 19.19 -0.13 -9.84
C LEU A 14 18.05 0.33 -8.94
N VAL A 15 17.27 1.35 -9.35
CA VAL A 15 16.05 1.78 -8.64
C VAL A 15 15.03 0.65 -8.63
N THR A 16 14.80 0.01 -9.78
CA THR A 16 13.86 -1.11 -9.90
C THR A 16 14.30 -2.31 -9.06
N LEU A 17 15.59 -2.66 -9.09
CA LEU A 17 16.17 -3.72 -8.26
C LEU A 17 16.08 -3.37 -6.76
N GLY A 18 16.33 -2.11 -6.39
CA GLY A 18 16.14 -1.60 -5.04
C GLY A 18 14.70 -1.76 -4.58
N GLU A 19 13.73 -1.36 -5.39
CA GLU A 19 12.31 -1.56 -5.12
C GLU A 19 11.95 -3.04 -4.98
N ILE A 20 12.49 -3.91 -5.83
CA ILE A 20 12.29 -5.37 -5.77
C ILE A 20 12.86 -5.94 -4.46
N ILE A 21 14.10 -5.64 -4.10
CA ILE A 21 14.73 -6.11 -2.86
C ILE A 21 13.98 -5.60 -1.63
N VAL A 22 13.58 -4.33 -1.65
CA VAL A 22 12.75 -3.70 -0.61
C VAL A 22 11.37 -4.37 -0.52
N SER A 23 10.81 -4.83 -1.64
CA SER A 23 9.54 -5.56 -1.68
C SER A 23 9.65 -7.02 -1.17
N MET A 24 10.84 -7.64 -1.32
CA MET A 24 11.16 -8.97 -0.81
C MET A 24 11.44 -8.99 0.69
N SER A 25 11.93 -7.88 1.25
CA SER A 25 12.03 -7.71 2.70
C SER A 25 10.63 -7.68 3.33
N GLY A 26 10.46 -8.33 4.49
CA GLY A 26 9.20 -8.29 5.24
C GLY A 26 8.79 -6.87 5.65
N VAL A 27 7.64 -6.73 6.30
CA VAL A 27 7.17 -5.42 6.79
C VAL A 27 8.16 -4.87 7.84
N PRO A 28 8.69 -3.64 7.69
CA PRO A 28 9.62 -3.06 8.66
C PRO A 28 9.02 -3.00 10.07
N ARG A 29 9.86 -3.18 11.09
CA ARG A 29 9.42 -3.25 12.50
C ARG A 29 8.68 -1.98 12.96
N GLU A 30 9.06 -0.81 12.47
CA GLU A 30 8.36 0.44 12.77
C GLU A 30 6.96 0.48 12.15
N VAL A 31 6.79 -0.04 10.93
CA VAL A 31 5.50 -0.12 10.25
C VAL A 31 4.59 -1.11 10.98
N LEU A 32 5.14 -2.22 11.47
CA LEU A 32 4.41 -3.16 12.33
C LEU A 32 3.95 -2.51 13.63
N ARG A 33 4.84 -1.78 14.33
CA ARG A 33 4.48 -1.05 15.56
C ARG A 33 3.41 0.01 15.30
N TRP A 34 3.52 0.72 14.18
CA TRP A 34 2.52 1.69 13.77
C TRP A 34 1.17 1.02 13.50
N LEU A 35 1.12 -0.06 12.72
CA LEU A 35 -0.12 -0.82 12.49
C LEU A 35 -0.76 -1.31 13.79
N GLN A 36 0.04 -1.77 14.74
CA GLN A 36 -0.45 -2.16 16.07
C GLN A 36 -1.05 -0.98 16.85
N SER A 37 -0.45 0.21 16.74
CA SER A 37 -0.96 1.41 17.43
C SER A 37 -2.29 1.93 16.88
N LEU A 38 -2.69 1.50 15.68
CA LEU A 38 -3.97 1.90 15.06
C LEU A 38 -5.19 1.13 15.60
N ASP A 39 -4.98 0.08 16.40
CA ASP A 39 -6.04 -0.77 16.97
C ASP A 39 -7.03 -1.26 15.90
N LEU A 40 -6.48 -1.82 14.81
CA LEU A 40 -7.25 -2.39 13.71
C LEU A 40 -8.03 -3.62 14.17
N SER A 41 -9.19 -3.84 13.54
CA SER A 41 -10.07 -4.98 13.80
C SER A 41 -9.35 -6.33 13.62
N TYR A 42 -8.35 -6.38 12.74
CA TYR A 42 -7.49 -7.54 12.55
C TYR A 42 -6.03 -7.12 12.42
N SER A 43 -5.13 -7.90 13.05
CA SER A 43 -3.69 -7.73 12.85
C SER A 43 -3.28 -8.16 11.45
N VAL A 44 -2.43 -7.36 10.79
CA VAL A 44 -1.81 -7.71 9.50
C VAL A 44 -0.73 -8.78 9.74
N LYS A 45 -1.03 -10.04 9.42
CA LYS A 45 -0.11 -11.18 9.60
C LYS A 45 0.51 -11.62 8.28
N ASN A 46 -0.28 -11.61 7.21
CA ASN A 46 0.15 -11.91 5.85
C ASN A 46 -0.26 -10.74 4.96
N PRO A 47 0.59 -9.70 4.82
CA PRO A 47 0.24 -8.48 4.10
C PRO A 47 -0.30 -8.74 2.68
N ARG A 48 0.29 -9.72 1.98
CA ARG A 48 -0.12 -10.11 0.62
C ARG A 48 -1.58 -10.56 0.60
N ARG A 49 -2.00 -11.40 1.55
CA ARG A 49 -3.40 -11.87 1.64
C ARG A 49 -4.29 -10.76 2.19
N ASP A 50 -3.89 -10.21 3.32
CA ASP A 50 -4.70 -9.35 4.19
C ASP A 50 -5.03 -8.01 3.53
N LEU A 51 -4.07 -7.43 2.78
CA LEU A 51 -4.31 -6.16 2.08
C LEU A 51 -4.99 -6.34 0.73
N SER A 52 -4.91 -7.51 0.09
CA SER A 52 -5.47 -7.69 -1.26
C SER A 52 -6.98 -7.41 -1.34
N ASN A 53 -7.70 -7.51 -0.22
CA ASN A 53 -9.12 -7.20 -0.14
C ASN A 53 -9.42 -5.69 -0.16
N GLY A 54 -8.52 -4.84 0.35
CA GLY A 54 -8.73 -3.40 0.50
C GLY A 54 -9.42 -3.01 1.81
N PHE A 55 -10.15 -3.90 2.50
CA PHE A 55 -10.82 -3.58 3.77
C PHE A 55 -9.87 -3.04 4.85
N LEU A 56 -8.74 -3.72 5.10
CA LEU A 56 -7.76 -3.25 6.09
C LEU A 56 -7.08 -1.94 5.68
N VAL A 57 -6.94 -1.70 4.37
CA VAL A 57 -6.42 -0.43 3.87
C VAL A 57 -7.41 0.70 4.15
N ALA A 58 -8.71 0.46 3.92
CA ALA A 58 -9.76 1.40 4.31
C ALA A 58 -9.76 1.66 5.82
N GLU A 59 -9.61 0.62 6.63
CA GLU A 59 -9.57 0.77 8.09
C GLU A 59 -8.36 1.60 8.56
N ILE A 60 -7.19 1.40 7.96
CA ILE A 60 -6.02 2.23 8.23
C ILE A 60 -6.34 3.70 7.95
N PHE A 61 -6.92 4.00 6.78
CA PHE A 61 -7.26 5.37 6.42
C PHE A 61 -8.40 5.95 7.27
N SER A 62 -9.37 5.15 7.72
CA SER A 62 -10.45 5.64 8.59
C SER A 62 -9.96 6.12 9.95
N ARG A 63 -8.77 5.67 10.42
CA ARG A 63 -8.15 6.20 11.64
C ARG A 63 -7.64 7.64 11.50
N TYR A 64 -7.36 8.08 10.28
CA TYR A 64 -6.87 9.44 9.97
C TYR A 64 -7.92 10.31 9.28
N TYR A 65 -8.82 9.70 8.53
CA TYR A 65 -9.84 10.34 7.69
C TYR A 65 -11.24 9.82 8.06
N ALA A 66 -11.59 9.86 9.34
CA ALA A 66 -12.83 9.30 9.87
C ALA A 66 -14.11 9.87 9.20
N HIS A 67 -14.04 11.12 8.72
CA HIS A 67 -15.15 11.76 8.02
C HIS A 67 -15.25 11.37 6.54
N ASP A 68 -14.15 10.95 5.91
CA ASP A 68 -14.10 10.64 4.48
C ASP A 68 -14.19 9.14 4.18
N VAL A 69 -13.81 8.29 5.15
CA VAL A 69 -13.74 6.84 5.01
C VAL A 69 -14.70 6.19 6.01
N SER A 70 -15.90 5.85 5.53
CA SER A 70 -16.89 5.10 6.29
C SER A 70 -16.71 3.60 6.10
N MET A 71 -16.39 2.87 7.19
CA MET A 71 -16.16 1.42 7.15
C MET A 71 -17.40 0.61 6.73
N HIS A 72 -18.60 1.16 6.85
CA HIS A 72 -19.83 0.54 6.34
C HIS A 72 -19.87 0.40 4.81
N SER A 73 -19.00 1.12 4.09
CA SER A 73 -18.88 1.04 2.63
C SER A 73 -17.98 -0.09 2.15
N PHE A 74 -17.35 -0.85 3.07
CA PHE A 74 -16.34 -1.85 2.77
C PHE A 74 -16.75 -3.24 3.28
N ASP A 75 -16.42 -4.26 2.51
CA ASP A 75 -16.81 -5.66 2.78
C ASP A 75 -15.57 -6.53 3.05
N ASN A 76 -15.52 -7.21 4.21
CA ASN A 76 -14.39 -8.05 4.62
C ASN A 76 -14.47 -9.51 4.10
N SER A 77 -15.42 -9.83 3.22
CA SER A 77 -15.54 -11.16 2.61
C SER A 77 -14.50 -11.38 1.50
N PHE A 78 -14.15 -12.64 1.25
CA PHE A 78 -13.06 -13.00 0.32
C PHE A 78 -13.48 -13.06 -1.17
N GLY A 79 -14.66 -12.56 -1.54
CA GLY A 79 -15.14 -12.61 -2.93
C GLY A 79 -14.40 -11.64 -3.85
N GLN A 80 -13.96 -12.09 -5.04
CA GLN A 80 -13.18 -11.27 -5.98
C GLN A 80 -13.88 -9.95 -6.35
N LYS A 81 -15.19 -9.99 -6.60
CA LYS A 81 -15.99 -8.79 -6.87
C LYS A 81 -15.93 -7.78 -5.72
N ARG A 82 -16.01 -8.25 -4.47
CA ARG A 82 -15.94 -7.39 -3.27
C ARG A 82 -14.58 -6.74 -3.13
N LYS A 83 -13.49 -7.47 -3.41
CA LYS A 83 -12.13 -6.89 -3.44
C LYS A 83 -12.06 -5.73 -4.44
N VAL A 84 -12.54 -5.95 -5.67
CA VAL A 84 -12.54 -4.92 -6.72
C VAL A 84 -13.38 -3.71 -6.30
N ASP A 85 -14.58 -3.93 -5.76
CA ASP A 85 -15.46 -2.86 -5.30
C ASP A 85 -14.81 -2.03 -4.17
N ASN A 86 -14.21 -2.69 -3.17
CA ASN A 86 -13.46 -2.03 -2.09
C ASN A 86 -12.33 -1.15 -2.63
N TRP A 87 -11.52 -1.69 -3.55
CA TRP A 87 -10.43 -0.92 -4.16
C TRP A 87 -10.91 0.25 -5.02
N ASN A 88 -12.03 0.12 -5.71
CA ASN A 88 -12.64 1.22 -6.45
C ASN A 88 -13.18 2.33 -5.51
N CYS A 89 -13.65 1.98 -4.31
CA CYS A 89 -14.00 2.96 -3.27
C CYS A 89 -12.75 3.69 -2.76
N LEU A 90 -11.69 2.94 -2.45
CA LEU A 90 -10.39 3.52 -2.04
C LEU A 90 -9.78 4.42 -3.10
N GLU A 91 -9.79 4.02 -4.37
CA GLU A 91 -9.22 4.82 -5.46
C GLU A 91 -9.91 6.18 -5.59
N ARG A 92 -11.25 6.22 -5.47
CA ARG A 92 -12.02 7.46 -5.48
C ARG A 92 -11.65 8.36 -4.30
N PHE A 93 -11.49 7.77 -3.11
CA PHE A 93 -11.04 8.49 -1.93
C PHE A 93 -9.61 9.03 -2.10
N PHE A 94 -8.66 8.21 -2.58
CA PHE A 94 -7.27 8.64 -2.80
C PHE A 94 -7.17 9.81 -3.77
N LYS A 95 -7.93 9.78 -4.87
CA LYS A 95 -7.99 10.90 -5.82
C LYS A 95 -8.51 12.17 -5.16
N ARG A 96 -9.60 12.09 -4.39
CA ARG A 96 -10.22 13.23 -3.72
C ARG A 96 -9.32 13.85 -2.64
N ALA A 97 -8.64 13.00 -1.87
CA ALA A 97 -7.75 13.42 -0.78
C ALA A 97 -6.30 13.67 -1.23
N SER A 98 -6.03 13.67 -2.55
CA SER A 98 -4.68 13.84 -3.13
C SER A 98 -3.63 12.89 -2.54
N ILE A 99 -4.04 11.66 -2.21
CA ILE A 99 -3.16 10.61 -1.68
C ILE A 99 -2.42 9.99 -2.88
N PRO A 100 -1.08 9.89 -2.87
CA PRO A 100 -0.30 9.53 -4.04
C PRO A 100 -0.32 8.01 -4.36
N ILE A 101 -1.43 7.32 -4.15
CA ILE A 101 -1.59 5.88 -4.46
C ILE A 101 -2.34 5.75 -5.79
N THR A 102 -1.65 5.20 -6.79
CA THR A 102 -2.14 5.15 -8.18
C THR A 102 -2.76 3.80 -8.52
N ARG A 103 -3.57 3.76 -9.58
CA ARG A 103 -4.22 2.54 -10.06
C ARG A 103 -3.24 1.37 -10.32
N PRO A 104 -2.05 1.58 -10.94
CA PRO A 104 -1.07 0.51 -11.07
C PRO A 104 -0.63 -0.11 -9.74
N VAL A 105 -0.47 0.68 -8.68
CA VAL A 105 -0.13 0.15 -7.34
C VAL A 105 -1.29 -0.68 -6.79
N ILE A 106 -2.52 -0.18 -6.94
CA ILE A 106 -3.74 -0.88 -6.52
C ILE A 106 -3.87 -2.23 -7.22
N ASP A 107 -3.72 -2.27 -8.55
CA ASP A 107 -3.89 -3.49 -9.34
C ASP A 107 -2.90 -4.59 -8.91
N ARG A 108 -1.63 -4.24 -8.65
CA ARG A 108 -0.62 -5.18 -8.13
C ARG A 108 -1.00 -5.76 -6.76
N VAL A 109 -1.55 -4.94 -5.86
CA VAL A 109 -1.99 -5.41 -4.53
C VAL A 109 -3.26 -6.25 -4.64
N LEU A 110 -4.21 -5.85 -5.49
CA LEU A 110 -5.48 -6.57 -5.74
C LEU A 110 -5.23 -8.01 -6.18
N VAL A 111 -4.28 -8.23 -7.11
CA VAL A 111 -3.88 -9.56 -7.60
C VAL A 111 -2.93 -10.30 -6.67
N ALA A 112 -2.63 -9.71 -5.50
CA ALA A 112 -1.69 -10.26 -4.53
C ALA A 112 -0.32 -10.55 -5.16
N GLU A 113 0.23 -9.59 -5.91
CA GLU A 113 1.60 -9.67 -6.40
C GLU A 113 2.59 -9.71 -5.22
N PRO A 114 3.63 -10.57 -5.27
CA PRO A 114 4.67 -10.60 -4.24
C PRO A 114 5.27 -9.21 -3.99
N GLY A 115 5.40 -8.82 -2.72
CA GLY A 115 6.01 -7.54 -2.33
C GLY A 115 5.14 -6.29 -2.53
N ALA A 116 4.14 -6.30 -3.42
CA ALA A 116 3.29 -5.14 -3.68
C ALA A 116 2.56 -4.63 -2.43
N ALA A 117 2.02 -5.54 -1.60
CA ALA A 117 1.34 -5.16 -0.35
C ALA A 117 2.30 -4.51 0.66
N VAL A 118 3.55 -4.97 0.72
CA VAL A 118 4.57 -4.39 1.61
C VAL A 118 4.96 -3.00 1.13
N LEU A 119 5.20 -2.83 -0.17
CA LEU A 119 5.49 -1.51 -0.76
C LEU A 119 4.34 -0.52 -0.51
N LEU A 120 3.09 -0.98 -0.65
CA LEU A 120 1.92 -0.15 -0.34
C LEU A 120 1.91 0.27 1.14
N LEU A 121 2.12 -0.66 2.09
CA LEU A 121 2.18 -0.32 3.53
C LEU A 121 3.27 0.71 3.82
N LYS A 122 4.45 0.55 3.23
CA LYS A 122 5.57 1.49 3.38
C LYS A 122 5.17 2.89 2.89
N LYS A 123 4.48 2.96 1.75
CA LYS A 123 3.98 4.20 1.15
C LYS A 123 2.89 4.86 2.00
N ILE A 124 1.92 4.08 2.50
CA ILE A 124 0.87 4.56 3.39
C ILE A 124 1.46 5.09 4.69
N TYR A 125 2.37 4.33 5.32
CA TYR A 125 3.06 4.77 6.54
C TYR A 125 3.79 6.10 6.33
N THR A 126 4.59 6.20 5.27
CA THR A 126 5.34 7.41 4.94
C THR A 126 4.40 8.61 4.72
N PHE A 127 3.29 8.39 4.01
CA PHE A 127 2.31 9.42 3.74
C PHE A 127 1.56 9.89 5.00
N LEU A 128 1.03 8.95 5.79
CA LEU A 128 0.19 9.27 6.96
C LEU A 128 0.98 9.78 8.16
N THR A 129 2.24 9.37 8.30
CA THR A 129 3.07 9.73 9.47
C THR A 129 4.13 10.79 9.15
N ALA A 130 4.34 11.12 7.87
CA ALA A 130 5.45 11.94 7.38
C ALA A 130 6.85 11.41 7.81
N LYS A 131 6.95 10.15 8.26
CA LYS A 131 8.21 9.52 8.66
C LYS A 131 8.81 8.74 7.49
N ARG A 132 10.14 8.75 7.40
CA ARG A 132 10.87 7.88 6.45
C ARG A 132 11.16 6.55 7.10
N ILE A 133 11.18 5.51 6.28
CA ILE A 133 11.62 4.18 6.70
C ILE A 133 13.15 4.18 6.67
N PRO A 134 13.85 3.86 7.78
CA PRO A 134 15.28 3.66 7.76
C PRO A 134 15.60 2.51 6.80
N THR A 135 16.38 2.81 5.77
CA THR A 135 16.88 1.82 4.80
C THR A 135 17.94 0.94 5.42
#